data_AF-A0A7S3T050-F1
#
_entry.id   AF-A0A7S3T050-F1
#
_cell.length_a   1.000
_cell.length_b   1.000
_cell.length_c   1.000
_cell.angle_alpha   90.00
_cell.angle_beta   90.00
_cell.angle_gamma   90.00
#
_symmetry.space_group_name_H-M   'P 1'
#
loop_
_entity.id
_entity.type
_entity.pdbx_description
1 polymer ?
#
loop_
_entity_poly.entity_id
_entity_poly.type
_entity_poly.pdbx_seq_one_letter_code
_entity_poly.pdbx_strand_id
1 'polypeptide(L)'
;TRNYATFVVGGASESNSATDGQGQDDLSVFEGDMQGATSLAVWTGQVTVLFTLVPNQPIVFAADDQHRARTEDAWKSWSERRYYDEPWRLEWYAVLPLTKSVVRGMDAVTQWSAENLPTGALTRFSVTGCSKRGFTSWYVAAFDPRVVAVMPCCMALNLIVHGQHLWQAL
;
A
#
# COMPACT_ATOMS: atom_id res chain seq x y z
N THR A 1 -28.22 3.51 2.04
CA THR A 1 -27.28 2.44 1.61
C THR A 1 -25.88 2.85 2.05
N ARG A 2 -25.12 1.95 2.69
CA ARG A 2 -23.75 2.26 3.17
C ARG A 2 -22.80 2.15 1.96
N ASN A 3 -22.43 3.28 1.36
CA ASN A 3 -21.47 3.38 0.25
C ASN A 3 -20.00 3.34 0.74
N TYR A 4 -19.73 2.51 1.75
CA TYR A 4 -18.46 2.44 2.48
C TYR A 4 -17.80 1.09 2.31
N ALA A 5 -16.47 1.11 2.16
CA ALA A 5 -15.65 -0.10 2.18
C ALA A 5 -14.37 0.10 2.98
N THR A 6 -13.84 -1.00 3.54
CA THR A 6 -12.48 -1.04 4.09
C THR A 6 -11.52 -1.46 2.99
N PHE A 7 -10.47 -0.67 2.75
CA PHE A 7 -9.48 -0.89 1.72
C PHE A 7 -8.13 -1.21 2.37
N VAL A 8 -7.70 -2.46 2.25
CA VAL A 8 -6.45 -2.98 2.81
C VAL A 8 -5.37 -2.92 1.75
N VAL A 9 -4.34 -2.11 1.98
CA VAL A 9 -3.16 -2.02 1.13
C VAL A 9 -2.19 -3.15 1.53
N GLY A 10 -2.22 -4.23 0.77
CA GLY A 10 -1.32 -5.38 0.88
C GLY A 10 -0.13 -5.28 -0.08
N GLY A 11 0.76 -6.25 -0.02
CA GLY A 11 1.87 -6.33 -0.98
C GLY A 11 2.54 -7.69 -1.00
N ALA A 12 3.38 -7.93 -2.01
CA ALA A 12 4.14 -9.17 -2.10
C ALA A 12 5.17 -9.26 -0.95
N SER A 13 5.47 -10.46 -0.46
CA SER A 13 6.46 -10.70 0.59
C SER A 13 7.90 -10.65 0.05
N GLU A 14 8.89 -10.69 0.95
CA GLU A 14 10.33 -10.65 0.64
C GLU A 14 10.82 -11.72 -0.34
N SER A 15 10.11 -12.85 -0.44
CA SER A 15 10.59 -14.06 -1.08
C SER A 15 9.91 -14.41 -2.41
N ASN A 16 8.73 -13.84 -2.71
CA ASN A 16 7.94 -14.34 -3.84
C ASN A 16 7.57 -13.23 -4.81
N SER A 17 8.00 -13.40 -6.05
CA SER A 17 7.36 -12.78 -7.20
C SER A 17 5.88 -13.17 -7.20
N ALA A 18 5.01 -12.24 -7.63
CA ALA A 18 3.58 -12.52 -7.84
C ALA A 18 3.31 -13.67 -8.82
N THR A 19 4.34 -14.12 -9.54
CA THR A 19 4.32 -15.24 -10.47
C THR A 19 5.11 -16.42 -9.90
N ASP A 20 4.53 -17.62 -9.93
CA ASP A 20 5.10 -18.91 -9.49
C ASP A 20 6.32 -19.44 -10.29
N GLY A 21 6.99 -18.56 -11.05
CA GLY A 21 8.05 -18.95 -11.99
C GLY A 21 7.54 -19.68 -13.25
N GLN A 22 6.24 -20.01 -13.34
CA GLN A 22 5.55 -20.56 -14.51
C GLN A 22 4.61 -19.53 -15.17
N GLY A 23 4.53 -18.32 -14.61
CA GLY A 23 3.70 -17.23 -15.13
C GLY A 23 2.26 -17.26 -14.65
N GLN A 24 1.94 -18.06 -13.62
CA GLN A 24 0.66 -18.02 -12.92
C GLN A 24 0.77 -17.22 -11.62
N ASP A 25 -0.32 -16.54 -11.27
CA ASP A 25 -0.41 -15.78 -10.02
C ASP A 25 -0.35 -16.74 -8.82
N ASP A 26 0.73 -16.68 -8.04
CA ASP A 26 0.82 -17.43 -6.78
C ASP A 26 0.07 -16.68 -5.69
N LEU A 27 -1.21 -17.02 -5.47
CA LEU A 27 -2.04 -16.36 -4.46
C LEU A 27 -1.67 -16.72 -3.02
N SER A 28 -0.86 -17.77 -2.80
CA SER A 28 -0.45 -18.19 -1.45
C SER A 28 0.40 -17.13 -0.75
N VAL A 29 1.08 -16.29 -1.53
CA VAL A 29 1.91 -15.17 -1.04
C VAL A 29 1.10 -14.12 -0.29
N PHE A 30 -0.22 -14.10 -0.48
CA PHE A 30 -1.13 -13.16 0.17
C PHE A 30 -1.97 -13.82 1.26
N GLU A 31 -1.70 -15.07 1.65
CA GLU A 31 -2.58 -15.81 2.56
C GLU A 31 -2.76 -15.11 3.91
N GLY A 32 -1.67 -14.56 4.49
CA GLY A 32 -1.75 -13.76 5.71
C GLY A 32 -2.60 -12.48 5.54
N ASP A 33 -2.42 -11.77 4.42
CA ASP A 33 -3.20 -10.56 4.09
C ASP A 33 -4.68 -10.90 3.87
N MET A 34 -4.98 -12.03 3.22
CA MET A 34 -6.34 -12.54 3.00
C MET A 34 -7.02 -12.93 4.31
N GLN A 35 -6.31 -13.59 5.24
CA GLN A 35 -6.84 -13.92 6.56
C GLN A 35 -7.17 -12.65 7.37
N GLY A 36 -6.29 -11.65 7.33
CA GLY A 36 -6.51 -10.35 7.96
C GLY A 36 -7.72 -9.61 7.38
N ALA A 37 -7.79 -9.50 6.05
CA ALA A 37 -8.90 -8.86 5.35
C ALA A 37 -10.24 -9.59 5.58
N THR A 38 -10.24 -10.93 5.59
CA THR A 38 -11.41 -11.75 5.89
C THR A 38 -11.89 -11.50 7.31
N SER A 39 -10.97 -11.49 8.28
CA SER A 39 -11.30 -11.20 9.67
C SER A 39 -11.96 -9.83 9.81
N LEU A 40 -11.40 -8.79 9.16
CA LEU A 40 -12.01 -7.46 9.14
C LEU A 40 -13.42 -7.47 8.52
N ALA A 41 -13.61 -8.16 7.40
CA ALA A 41 -14.91 -8.25 6.74
C ALA A 41 -15.97 -8.90 7.64
N VAL A 42 -15.64 -10.03 8.27
CA VAL A 42 -16.55 -10.79 9.14
C VAL A 42 -16.89 -9.98 10.40
N TRP A 43 -15.89 -9.38 11.04
CA TRP A 43 -16.10 -8.63 12.29
C TRP A 43 -16.87 -7.32 12.09
N THR A 44 -16.64 -6.62 10.97
CA THR A 44 -17.27 -5.31 10.72
C THR A 44 -18.57 -5.39 9.94
N GLY A 45 -18.80 -6.50 9.23
CA GLY A 45 -19.90 -6.64 8.27
C GLY A 45 -19.81 -5.67 7.09
N GLN A 46 -18.63 -5.10 6.82
CA GLN A 46 -18.39 -4.18 5.71
C GLN A 46 -17.81 -4.92 4.51
N VAL A 47 -17.98 -4.34 3.32
CA VAL A 47 -17.21 -4.76 2.15
C VAL A 47 -15.75 -4.43 2.42
N THR A 48 -14.89 -5.46 2.37
CA THR A 48 -13.44 -5.32 2.50
C THR A 48 -12.78 -5.63 1.16
N VAL A 49 -11.90 -4.72 0.73
CA VAL A 49 -11.07 -4.87 -0.46
C VAL A 49 -9.65 -5.14 0.00
N LEU A 50 -9.07 -6.26 -0.46
CA LEU A 50 -7.64 -6.50 -0.36
C LEU A 50 -6.99 -6.09 -1.69
N PHE A 51 -6.16 -5.05 -1.65
CA PHE A 51 -5.42 -4.56 -2.81
C PHE A 51 -3.95 -4.90 -2.64
N THR A 52 -3.50 -5.91 -3.37
CA THR A 52 -2.15 -6.47 -3.28
C THR A 52 -1.19 -5.77 -4.22
N LEU A 53 0.08 -6.20 -4.21
CA LEU A 53 1.13 -5.71 -5.12
C LEU A 53 1.42 -4.20 -4.96
N VAL A 54 1.38 -3.68 -3.74
CA VAL A 54 1.80 -2.31 -3.41
C VAL A 54 3.06 -2.31 -2.53
N PRO A 55 4.27 -2.22 -3.12
CA PRO A 55 4.57 -2.40 -4.54
C PRO A 55 4.63 -3.87 -4.97
N ASN A 56 4.59 -4.10 -6.28
CA ASN A 56 4.99 -5.38 -6.87
C ASN A 56 6.53 -5.43 -6.87
N GLN A 57 7.10 -6.37 -6.11
CA GLN A 57 8.54 -6.48 -5.90
C GLN A 57 9.04 -7.89 -6.25
N PRO A 58 10.32 -8.07 -6.60
CA PRO A 58 11.43 -7.10 -6.58
C PRO A 58 11.33 -5.97 -7.63
N ILE A 59 11.90 -4.80 -7.31
CA ILE A 59 11.97 -3.62 -8.20
C ILE A 59 13.38 -3.48 -8.76
N VAL A 60 13.50 -3.30 -10.07
CA VAL A 60 14.74 -2.92 -10.75
C VAL A 60 14.57 -1.49 -11.27
N PHE A 61 15.37 -0.56 -10.77
CA PHE A 61 15.33 0.82 -11.23
C PHE A 61 16.22 0.99 -12.47
N ALA A 62 15.65 1.51 -13.56
CA ALA A 62 16.40 1.76 -14.79
C ALA A 62 17.57 2.76 -14.63
N ALA A 63 17.50 3.62 -13.61
CA ALA A 63 18.55 4.59 -13.29
C ALA A 63 19.59 4.07 -12.27
N ASP A 64 19.46 2.81 -11.85
CA ASP A 64 20.48 2.12 -11.06
C ASP A 64 21.50 1.48 -12.01
N ASP A 65 22.73 1.95 -11.96
CA ASP A 65 23.85 1.44 -12.75
C ASP A 65 24.09 -0.05 -12.50
N GLN A 66 23.90 -0.50 -11.26
CA GLN A 66 24.02 -1.91 -10.86
C GLN A 66 22.83 -2.77 -11.32
N HIS A 67 21.75 -2.19 -11.82
CA HIS A 67 20.50 -2.87 -12.22
C HIS A 67 20.02 -3.90 -11.17
N ARG A 68 20.23 -3.59 -9.88
CA ARG A 68 20.00 -4.55 -8.81
C ARG A 68 18.50 -4.67 -8.52
N ALA A 69 18.02 -5.91 -8.48
CA ALA A 69 16.71 -6.25 -7.94
C ALA A 69 16.66 -5.92 -6.43
N ARG A 70 15.74 -5.04 -6.04
CA ARG A 70 15.58 -4.58 -4.65
C ARG A 70 14.21 -4.94 -4.11
N THR A 71 14.16 -5.43 -2.88
CA THR A 71 12.95 -5.72 -2.12
C THR A 71 12.91 -4.87 -0.86
N GLU A 72 11.72 -4.71 -0.29
CA GLU A 72 11.46 -4.06 0.98
C GLU A 72 12.22 -2.72 1.16
N ASP A 73 12.99 -2.58 2.24
CA ASP A 73 13.65 -1.32 2.59
C ASP A 73 14.77 -0.98 1.60
N ALA A 74 15.27 -1.94 0.81
CA ALA A 74 16.31 -1.68 -0.16
C ALA A 74 15.80 -0.80 -1.31
N TRP A 75 14.60 -1.08 -1.85
CA TRP A 75 14.06 -0.23 -2.93
C TRP A 75 13.65 1.13 -2.37
N LYS A 76 13.06 1.15 -1.17
CA LYS A 76 12.61 2.39 -0.53
C LYS A 76 13.78 3.31 -0.23
N SER A 77 14.81 2.81 0.45
CA SER A 77 15.99 3.59 0.81
C SER A 77 16.74 4.10 -0.42
N TRP A 78 16.85 3.30 -1.49
CA TRP A 78 17.45 3.75 -2.74
C TRP A 78 16.66 4.91 -3.36
N SER A 79 15.33 4.77 -3.42
CA SER A 79 14.44 5.79 -3.98
C SER A 79 14.46 7.10 -3.18
N GLU A 80 14.42 7.01 -1.85
CA GLU A 80 14.46 8.16 -0.96
C GLU A 80 15.81 8.86 -1.00
N ARG A 81 16.91 8.09 -1.08
CA ARG A 81 18.23 8.67 -1.24
C ARG A 81 18.32 9.52 -2.51
N ARG A 82 17.85 9.00 -3.65
CA ARG A 82 17.81 9.75 -4.92
C ARG A 82 16.93 11.00 -4.82
N TYR A 83 15.81 10.90 -4.13
CA TYR A 83 14.94 12.07 -3.89
C TYR A 83 15.63 13.13 -3.02
N TYR A 84 16.36 12.75 -1.98
CA TYR A 84 17.09 13.73 -1.16
C TYR A 84 18.24 14.41 -1.91
N ASP A 85 18.90 13.70 -2.83
CA ASP A 85 19.95 14.26 -3.68
C ASP A 85 19.36 15.18 -4.78
N GLU A 86 18.17 14.87 -5.31
CA GLU A 86 17.47 15.61 -6.38
C GLU A 86 15.99 15.90 -6.02
N PRO A 87 15.69 16.75 -5.02
CA PRO A 87 14.33 16.91 -4.47
C PRO A 87 13.31 17.50 -5.45
N TRP A 88 13.76 18.13 -6.54
CA TRP A 88 12.89 18.62 -7.60
C TRP A 88 12.36 17.50 -8.52
N ARG A 89 12.89 16.27 -8.40
CA ARG A 89 12.47 15.09 -9.17
C ARG A 89 11.62 14.17 -8.32
N LEU A 90 10.32 14.48 -8.27
CA LEU A 90 9.35 13.73 -7.47
C LEU A 90 9.23 12.27 -7.91
N GLU A 91 9.64 11.92 -9.13
CA GLU A 91 9.64 10.54 -9.62
C GLU A 91 10.57 9.63 -8.82
N TRP A 92 11.59 10.20 -8.14
CA TRP A 92 12.44 9.45 -7.23
C TRP A 92 11.74 9.04 -5.94
N TYR A 93 10.71 9.76 -5.50
CA TYR A 93 10.00 9.40 -4.28
C TYR A 93 8.97 8.31 -4.58
N ALA A 94 9.42 7.06 -4.58
CA ALA A 94 8.63 5.89 -5.00
C ALA A 94 7.34 5.66 -4.18
N VAL A 95 7.17 6.33 -3.03
CA VAL A 95 5.88 6.32 -2.30
C VAL A 95 4.76 6.99 -3.13
N LEU A 96 5.06 7.95 -4.00
CA LEU A 96 4.06 8.62 -4.85
C LEU A 96 3.41 7.69 -5.88
N PRO A 97 4.15 6.90 -6.71
CA PRO A 97 3.51 5.94 -7.60
C PRO A 97 2.73 4.85 -6.86
N LEU A 98 3.14 4.44 -5.66
CA LEU A 98 2.39 3.51 -4.81
C LEU A 98 1.08 4.15 -4.33
N THR A 99 1.12 5.42 -3.92
CA THR A 99 -0.08 6.16 -3.54
C THR A 99 -1.05 6.26 -4.70
N LYS A 100 -0.53 6.58 -5.89
CA LYS A 100 -1.31 6.65 -7.12
C LYS A 100 -1.93 5.30 -7.50
N SER A 101 -1.22 4.18 -7.31
CA SER A 101 -1.78 2.85 -7.61
C SER A 101 -2.97 2.52 -6.72
N VAL A 102 -2.91 2.86 -5.42
CA VAL A 102 -4.04 2.67 -4.50
C VAL A 102 -5.24 3.55 -4.87
N VAL A 103 -5.01 4.81 -5.22
CA VAL A 103 -6.07 5.71 -5.71
C VAL A 103 -6.77 5.14 -6.95
N ARG A 104 -5.99 4.58 -7.89
CA ARG A 104 -6.56 3.89 -9.06
C ARG A 104 -7.26 2.58 -8.70
N GLY A 105 -6.78 1.86 -7.68
CA GLY A 105 -7.48 0.71 -7.12
C GLY A 105 -8.86 1.08 -6.57
N MET A 106 -8.98 2.21 -5.88
CA MET A 106 -10.27 2.73 -5.41
C MET A 106 -11.19 3.14 -6.57
N ASP A 107 -10.65 3.70 -7.66
CA ASP A 107 -11.42 3.97 -8.89
C ASP A 107 -12.01 2.68 -9.46
N ALA A 108 -11.18 1.63 -9.59
CA ALA A 108 -11.61 0.33 -10.11
C ALA A 108 -12.69 -0.32 -9.23
N VAL A 109 -12.53 -0.26 -7.89
CA VAL A 109 -13.54 -0.75 -6.95
C VAL A 109 -14.84 0.03 -7.05
N THR A 110 -14.77 1.35 -7.20
CA THR A 110 -15.95 2.21 -7.34
C THR A 110 -16.75 1.81 -8.59
N GLN A 111 -16.06 1.65 -9.73
CA GLN A 111 -16.68 1.25 -10.98
C GLN A 111 -17.25 -0.17 -10.88
N TRP A 112 -16.45 -1.13 -10.43
CA TRP A 112 -16.87 -2.53 -10.32
C TRP A 112 -18.09 -2.69 -9.39
N SER A 113 -18.08 -2.03 -8.23
CA SER A 113 -19.18 -2.14 -7.27
C SER A 113 -20.48 -1.51 -7.76
N ALA A 114 -20.41 -0.46 -8.59
CA ALA A 114 -21.59 0.15 -9.19
C ALA A 114 -22.38 -0.83 -10.07
N GLU A 115 -21.68 -1.72 -10.76
CA GLU A 115 -22.23 -2.69 -11.70
C GLU A 115 -22.59 -4.03 -11.02
N ASN A 116 -21.86 -4.41 -9.97
CA ASN A 116 -21.89 -5.78 -9.44
C ASN A 116 -22.49 -5.92 -8.04
N LEU A 117 -22.62 -4.84 -7.26
CA LEU A 117 -23.16 -4.91 -5.91
C LEU A 117 -24.58 -4.31 -5.81
N PRO A 118 -25.49 -4.94 -5.06
CA PRO A 118 -26.84 -4.39 -4.84
C PRO A 118 -26.82 -3.07 -4.07
N THR A 119 -25.73 -2.77 -3.36
CA THR A 119 -25.52 -1.51 -2.65
C THR A 119 -25.18 -0.34 -3.58
N GLY A 120 -24.82 -0.62 -4.83
CA GLY A 120 -24.27 0.35 -5.78
C GLY A 120 -22.82 0.73 -5.47
N ALA A 121 -22.39 1.86 -6.07
CA ALA A 121 -21.01 2.32 -6.05
C ALA A 121 -20.47 2.61 -4.64
N LEU A 122 -19.35 1.97 -4.30
CA LEU A 122 -18.57 2.26 -3.10
C LEU A 122 -17.73 3.52 -3.36
N THR A 123 -17.97 4.57 -2.58
CA THR A 123 -17.40 5.91 -2.83
C THR A 123 -16.71 6.52 -1.61
N ARG A 124 -16.76 5.82 -0.47
CA ARG A 124 -16.12 6.22 0.79
C ARG A 124 -15.28 5.06 1.30
N PHE A 125 -14.04 5.33 1.66
CA PHE A 125 -13.08 4.28 2.00
C PHE A 125 -12.45 4.51 3.38
N SER A 126 -12.36 3.45 4.15
CA SER A 126 -11.45 3.37 5.31
C SER A 126 -10.19 2.66 4.83
N VAL A 127 -9.02 3.31 4.87
CA VAL A 127 -7.79 2.74 4.29
C VAL A 127 -6.83 2.28 5.37
N THR A 128 -6.25 1.09 5.23
CA THR A 128 -5.25 0.54 6.16
C THR A 128 -4.10 -0.12 5.41
N GLY A 129 -2.99 -0.35 6.10
CA GLY A 129 -1.78 -0.99 5.59
C GLY A 129 -0.70 -1.01 6.66
N CYS A 130 0.28 -1.91 6.52
CA CYS A 130 1.37 -2.06 7.49
C CYS A 130 2.73 -1.70 6.90
N SER A 131 3.63 -1.16 7.72
CA SER A 131 5.00 -0.79 7.35
C SER A 131 5.00 0.20 6.18
N LYS A 132 5.64 -0.14 5.05
CA LYS A 132 5.67 0.68 3.82
C LYS A 132 4.27 0.97 3.29
N ARG A 133 3.35 0.00 3.43
CA ARG A 133 1.94 0.16 3.06
C ARG A 133 1.17 1.02 4.07
N GLY A 134 1.63 1.07 5.31
CA GLY A 134 1.13 2.01 6.32
C GLY A 134 1.49 3.45 5.99
N PHE A 135 2.70 3.70 5.46
CA PHE A 135 3.01 4.99 4.85
C PHE A 135 2.11 5.27 3.65
N THR A 136 1.96 4.32 2.72
CA THR A 136 1.09 4.50 1.55
C THR A 136 -0.34 4.85 1.94
N SER A 137 -0.96 4.16 2.91
CA SER A 137 -2.34 4.43 3.33
C SER A 137 -2.51 5.87 3.86
N TRP A 138 -1.51 6.39 4.56
CA TRP A 138 -1.49 7.78 5.03
C TRP A 138 -1.37 8.80 3.92
N TYR A 139 -0.50 8.55 2.94
CA TYR A 139 -0.41 9.40 1.75
C TYR A 139 -1.71 9.40 0.96
N VAL A 140 -2.35 8.22 0.78
CA VAL A 140 -3.65 8.13 0.11
C VAL A 140 -4.70 8.97 0.85
N ALA A 141 -4.74 8.89 2.18
CA ALA A 141 -5.65 9.70 2.98
C ALA A 141 -5.38 11.22 2.88
N ALA A 142 -4.11 11.61 2.73
CA ALA A 142 -3.74 13.01 2.57
C ALA A 142 -4.14 13.59 1.20
N PHE A 143 -4.21 12.75 0.16
CA PHE A 143 -4.39 13.20 -1.23
C PHE A 143 -5.73 12.83 -1.88
N ASP A 144 -6.53 11.92 -1.29
CA ASP A 144 -7.81 11.50 -1.84
C ASP A 144 -8.99 11.74 -0.87
N PRO A 145 -9.94 12.63 -1.20
CA PRO A 145 -11.04 13.00 -0.31
C PRO A 145 -12.08 11.89 -0.11
N ARG A 146 -12.01 10.78 -0.85
CA ARG A 146 -12.88 9.61 -0.63
C ARG A 146 -12.50 8.84 0.63
N VAL A 147 -11.29 9.06 1.17
CA VAL A 147 -10.84 8.43 2.40
C VAL A 147 -11.46 9.13 3.61
N VAL A 148 -12.34 8.43 4.32
CA VAL A 148 -13.04 8.95 5.51
C VAL A 148 -12.37 8.55 6.82
N ALA A 149 -11.52 7.53 6.79
CA ALA A 149 -10.72 7.06 7.91
C ALA A 149 -9.43 6.42 7.42
N VAL A 150 -8.34 6.58 8.17
CA VAL A 150 -7.06 5.92 7.90
C VAL A 150 -6.55 5.22 9.14
N MET A 151 -6.10 3.99 9.00
CA MET A 151 -5.59 3.14 10.09
C MET A 151 -4.23 2.58 9.69
N PRO A 152 -3.16 3.41 9.68
CA PRO A 152 -1.82 2.94 9.34
C PRO A 152 -1.23 2.10 10.48
N CYS A 153 -0.61 0.98 10.14
CA CYS A 153 0.14 0.15 11.08
C CYS A 153 1.66 0.29 10.85
N CYS A 154 2.44 0.23 11.92
CA CYS A 154 3.90 0.38 11.90
C CYS A 154 4.40 1.66 11.22
N MET A 155 3.71 2.78 11.44
CA MET A 155 4.15 4.11 11.03
C MET A 155 4.53 4.94 12.25
N ALA A 156 5.67 5.63 12.17
CA ALA A 156 6.05 6.66 13.11
C ALA A 156 5.46 8.02 12.70
N LEU A 157 4.49 8.51 13.47
CA LEU A 157 4.05 9.90 13.42
C LEU A 157 5.00 10.75 14.27
N ASN A 158 5.24 12.00 13.83
CA ASN A 158 6.18 12.91 14.50
C ASN A 158 7.62 12.33 14.59
N LEU A 159 8.18 12.00 13.42
CA LEU A 159 9.47 11.33 13.25
C LEU A 159 10.62 11.91 14.07
N ILE A 160 10.65 13.24 14.28
CA ILE A 160 11.70 13.89 15.08
C ILE A 160 11.59 13.47 16.55
N VAL A 161 10.40 13.62 17.15
CA VAL A 161 10.17 13.23 18.56
C VAL A 161 10.26 11.72 18.73
N HIS A 162 9.73 10.96 17.77
CA HIS A 162 9.82 9.50 17.80
C HIS A 162 11.27 9.01 17.74
N GLY A 163 12.10 9.60 16.87
CA GLY A 163 13.52 9.31 16.76
C GLY A 163 14.29 9.67 18.04
N GLN A 164 13.95 10.79 18.68
CA GLN A 164 14.54 11.17 19.97
C GLN A 164 14.24 10.15 21.07
N HIS A 165 13.00 9.67 21.19
CA HIS A 165 12.65 8.65 22.17
C HIS A 165 13.37 7.32 21.92
N LEU A 166 13.50 6.89 20.66
CA LEU A 166 14.25 5.69 20.30
C LEU A 166 15.73 5.84 20.64
N TRP A 167 16.34 7.00 20.36
CA TRP A 167 17.72 7.27 20.70
C TRP A 167 17.97 7.30 22.22
N GLN A 168 17.06 7.88 23.00
CA GLN A 168 17.15 7.92 24.47
C GLN A 168 16.97 6.56 25.15
N ALA A 169 16.36 5.59 24.46
CA ALA A 169 16.11 4.25 24.98
C ALA A 169 17.25 3.24 24.68
N LEU A 170 18.26 3.65 23.91
CA LEU A 170 19.48 2.88 23.60
C LEU A 170 20.61 3.25 24.57
#